data_AF-A0A428LUY8-F1
#
_entry.id   AF-A0A428LUY8-F1
#
_cell.length_a   1.000
_cell.length_b   1.000
_cell.length_c   1.000
_cell.angle_alpha   90.00
_cell.angle_beta   90.00
_cell.angle_gamma   90.00
#
_symmetry.space_group_name_H-M   'P 1'
#
loop_
_entity.id
_entity.type
_entity.pdbx_description
1 polymer ?
#
loop_
_entity_poly.entity_id
_entity_poly.type
_entity_poly.pdbx_seq_one_letter_code
_entity_poly.pdbx_strand_id
1 'polypeptide(L)'
;MPDYCFYQKGQQYVALERTDAGSAAQLTAQGFEKQFEEVSAVDEKSALARFADIRRNNQIDRDNFLAGAGQMPLIGVMAAAATALFRKK
;
A
#
# COMPACT_ATOMS: atom_id res chain seq x y z
N MET A 1 11.18 -4.89 21.52
CA MET A 1 9.87 -4.72 20.87
C MET A 1 9.84 -5.69 19.70
N PRO A 2 8.88 -6.63 19.66
CA PRO A 2 8.76 -7.56 18.54
C PRO A 2 8.31 -6.84 17.27
N ASP A 3 8.64 -7.44 16.14
CA ASP A 3 8.13 -7.05 14.83
C ASP A 3 6.88 -7.87 14.54
N TYR A 4 5.82 -7.20 14.07
CA TYR A 4 4.56 -7.81 13.69
C TYR A 4 4.37 -7.76 12.18
N CYS A 5 3.93 -8.89 11.62
CA CYS A 5 3.39 -9.01 10.28
C CYS A 5 1.86 -8.99 10.34
N PHE A 6 1.22 -8.63 9.22
CA PHE A 6 -0.24 -8.60 9.14
C PHE A 6 -0.77 -9.62 8.14
N TYR A 7 -1.94 -10.16 8.45
CA TYR A 7 -2.65 -11.14 7.64
C TYR A 7 -4.08 -10.66 7.42
N GLN A 8 -4.57 -10.73 6.18
CA GLN A 8 -5.91 -10.28 5.82
C GLN A 8 -6.74 -11.42 5.25
N LYS A 9 -8.02 -11.46 5.64
CA LYS A 9 -9.05 -12.27 4.97
C LYS A 9 -10.34 -11.47 4.90
N GLY A 10 -10.74 -11.06 3.70
CA GLY A 10 -11.86 -10.14 3.53
C GLY A 10 -11.62 -8.82 4.27
N GLN A 11 -12.46 -8.49 5.25
CA GLN A 11 -12.33 -7.28 6.08
C GLN A 11 -11.60 -7.53 7.42
N GLN A 12 -11.20 -8.77 7.70
CA GLN A 12 -10.52 -9.13 8.95
C GLN A 12 -9.01 -8.99 8.81
N TYR A 13 -8.39 -8.43 9.85
CA TYR A 13 -6.93 -8.30 9.97
C TYR A 13 -6.45 -8.93 11.26
N VAL A 14 -5.34 -9.65 11.18
CA VAL A 14 -4.66 -10.26 12.31
C VAL A 14 -3.21 -9.78 12.31
N ALA A 15 -2.73 -9.32 13.47
CA ALA A 15 -1.32 -9.07 13.70
C ALA A 15 -0.69 -10.33 14.30
N LEU A 16 0.49 -10.69 13.82
CA LEU A 16 1.24 -11.83 14.31
C LEU A 16 2.71 -11.48 14.44
N GLU A 17 3.34 -11.86 15.54
CA GLU A 17 4.78 -11.69 15.69
C GLU A 17 5.53 -12.42 14.57
N ARG A 18 6.50 -11.75 13.94
CA ARG A 18 7.25 -12.28 12.79
C ARG A 18 7.91 -13.63 13.09
N THR A 19 8.25 -13.88 14.36
CA THR A 19 8.90 -15.10 14.81
C THR A 19 7.93 -16.29 14.99
N ASP A 20 6.61 -16.05 15.02
CA ASP A 20 5.62 -17.12 15.16
C ASP A 20 5.29 -17.76 13.80
N ALA A 21 6.21 -18.58 13.31
CA ALA A 21 6.05 -19.32 12.05
C ALA A 21 4.88 -20.33 12.09
N GLY A 22 4.52 -20.83 13.28
CA GLY A 22 3.45 -21.81 13.45
C GLY A 22 2.09 -21.20 13.17
N SER A 23 1.78 -20.10 13.86
CA SER A 23 0.54 -19.35 13.63
C SER A 23 0.48 -18.75 12.23
N ALA A 24 1.62 -18.35 11.65
CA ALA A 24 1.70 -17.85 10.29
C ALA A 24 1.26 -18.91 9.25
N ALA A 25 1.75 -20.15 9.41
CA ALA A 25 1.33 -21.28 8.57
C ALA A 25 -0.17 -21.59 8.75
N GLN A 26 -0.68 -21.51 9.98
CA GLN A 26 -2.08 -21.76 10.27
C GLN A 26 -3.00 -20.71 9.64
N LEU A 27 -2.65 -19.43 9.69
CA LEU A 27 -3.41 -18.35 9.05
C LEU A 27 -3.41 -18.51 7.53
N THR A 28 -2.26 -18.84 6.95
CA THR A 28 -2.14 -19.10 5.51
C THR A 28 -3.02 -20.28 5.08
N ALA A 29 -3.03 -21.38 5.85
CA ALA A 29 -3.90 -22.54 5.59
C ALA A 29 -5.40 -22.20 5.73
N GLN A 30 -5.74 -21.23 6.58
CA GLN A 30 -7.11 -20.71 6.71
C GLN A 30 -7.50 -19.73 5.58
N GLY A 31 -6.61 -19.44 4.64
CA GLY A 31 -6.84 -18.54 3.52
C GLY A 31 -6.66 -17.06 3.87
N PHE A 32 -5.87 -16.74 4.90
CA PHE A 32 -5.40 -15.38 5.11
C PHE A 32 -4.18 -15.10 4.23
N GLU A 33 -4.13 -13.90 3.67
CA GLU A 33 -3.03 -13.41 2.84
C GLU A 33 -2.11 -12.50 3.66
N LYS A 34 -0.81 -12.79 3.63
CA LYS A 34 0.19 -11.93 4.27
C LYS A 34 0.23 -10.56 3.57
N GLN A 35 0.13 -9.50 4.35
CA GLN A 35 0.27 -8.12 3.88
C GLN A 35 1.76 -7.73 3.81
N PHE A 36 2.08 -6.71 3.02
CA PHE A 36 3.46 -6.25 2.83
C PHE A 36 3.98 -5.43 4.02
N GLU A 37 3.08 -4.80 4.77
CA GLU A 37 3.43 -3.98 5.91
C GLU A 37 3.93 -4.83 7.08
N GLU A 38 4.94 -4.33 7.76
CA GLU A 38 5.45 -4.85 9.03
C GLU A 38 5.71 -3.68 9.97
N VAL A 39 5.43 -3.84 11.26
CA VAL A 39 5.65 -2.78 12.25
C VAL A 39 6.25 -3.33 13.54
N SER A 40 7.15 -2.56 14.17
CA SER A 40 7.60 -2.85 15.53
C SER A 40 6.63 -2.22 16.52
N ALA A 41 6.13 -3.00 17.47
CA ALA A 41 5.17 -2.54 18.47
C ALA A 41 5.39 -3.25 19.83
N VAL A 42 4.77 -2.73 20.88
CA VAL A 42 4.81 -3.35 22.22
C VAL A 42 3.88 -4.56 22.34
N ASP A 43 2.79 -4.58 21.56
CA ASP A 43 1.78 -5.63 21.54
C ASP A 43 1.00 -5.62 20.21
N GLU A 44 0.21 -6.68 19.98
CA GLU A 44 -0.62 -6.85 18.78
C GLU A 44 -1.62 -5.71 18.57
N LYS A 45 -2.23 -5.20 19.65
CA LYS A 45 -3.22 -4.12 19.56
C LYS A 45 -2.59 -2.84 19.04
N SER A 46 -1.40 -2.52 19.54
CA SER A 46 -0.59 -1.39 19.11
C SER A 46 -0.12 -1.58 17.67
N ALA A 47 0.25 -2.80 17.28
CA ALA A 47 0.60 -3.12 15.90
C ALA A 47 -0.59 -2.90 14.95
N LEU A 48 -1.78 -3.39 15.28
CA LEU A 48 -3.00 -3.20 14.50
C LEU A 48 -3.39 -1.73 14.38
N ALA A 49 -3.26 -0.94 15.46
CA ALA A 49 -3.52 0.49 15.43
C ALA A 49 -2.56 1.20 14.46
N ARG A 50 -1.26 0.90 14.53
CA ARG A 50 -0.24 1.45 13.61
C ARG A 50 -0.50 1.04 12.16
N PHE A 51 -0.91 -0.21 11.92
CA PHE A 51 -1.28 -0.70 10.61
C PHE A 51 -2.51 0.03 10.03
N ALA A 52 -3.54 0.26 10.85
CA ALA A 52 -4.72 1.01 10.44
C ALA A 52 -4.36 2.46 10.05
N ASP A 53 -3.49 3.11 10.81
CA ASP A 53 -2.99 4.46 10.50
C ASP A 53 -2.23 4.48 9.16
N ILE A 54 -1.35 3.50 8.92
CA ILE A 54 -0.60 3.36 7.66
C ILE A 54 -1.57 3.20 6.48
N ARG A 55 -2.56 2.30 6.58
CA ARG A 55 -3.53 2.08 5.50
C ARG A 55 -4.36 3.32 5.22
N ARG A 56 -4.76 4.06 6.24
CA ARG A 56 -5.49 5.33 6.09
C ARG A 56 -4.64 6.36 5.36
N ASN A 57 -3.36 6.47 5.72
CA ASN A 57 -2.44 7.38 5.03
C ASN A 57 -2.28 7.00 3.54
N ASN A 58 -2.09 5.71 3.25
CA ASN A 58 -1.95 5.22 1.88
C ASN A 58 -3.22 5.47 1.03
N GLN A 59 -4.41 5.38 1.63
CA GLN A 59 -5.66 5.73 0.95
C GLN A 59 -5.71 7.22 0.59
N ILE A 60 -5.36 8.09 1.55
CA ILE A 60 -5.30 9.54 1.33
C ILE A 60 -4.28 9.88 0.24
N ASP A 61 -3.10 9.26 0.25
CA ASP A 61 -2.07 9.47 -0.77
C ASP A 61 -2.54 9.03 -2.16
N ARG A 62 -3.23 7.89 -2.25
CA ARG A 62 -3.81 7.41 -3.51
C ARG A 62 -4.90 8.35 -4.00
N ASP A 63 -5.78 8.80 -3.12
CA ASP A 63 -6.88 9.70 -3.49
C ASP A 63 -6.32 11.07 -3.91
N ASN A 64 -5.28 11.58 -3.24
CA ASN A 64 -4.55 12.79 -3.63
C ASN A 64 -3.84 12.61 -4.98
N PHE A 65 -3.22 11.46 -5.24
CA PHE A 65 -2.59 11.16 -6.53
C PHE A 65 -3.63 11.14 -7.65
N LEU A 66 -4.79 10.50 -7.44
CA LEU A 66 -5.88 10.45 -8.41
C LEU A 66 -6.53 11.83 -8.62
N ALA A 67 -6.74 12.60 -7.56
CA ALA A 67 -7.27 13.96 -7.63
C ALA A 67 -6.29 14.92 -8.34
N GLY A 68 -4.99 14.76 -8.12
CA GLY A 68 -3.92 15.50 -8.80
C GLY A 68 -3.68 15.05 -10.25
N ALA A 69 -3.92 13.78 -10.58
CA ALA A 69 -3.86 13.27 -11.95
C ALA A 69 -4.96 13.86 -12.85
N GLY A 70 -6.06 14.33 -12.27
CA GLY A 70 -7.04 15.16 -12.97
C GLY A 70 -6.54 16.56 -13.37
N GLN A 71 -5.39 17.00 -12.83
CA GLN A 71 -4.78 18.31 -13.09
C GLN A 71 -3.45 18.25 -13.85
N MET A 72 -3.11 17.13 -14.52
CA MET A 72 -2.00 17.16 -15.48
C MET A 72 -2.51 17.56 -16.87
N PRO A 73 -2.17 18.75 -17.40
CA PRO A 73 -2.42 19.06 -18.79
C PRO A 73 -1.41 18.25 -19.62
N LEU A 74 -1.89 17.23 -20.33
CA LEU A 74 -1.45 16.87 -21.68
C LEU A 74 0.05 17.06 -21.98
N ILE A 75 0.96 16.39 -21.25
CA ILE A 75 2.37 16.29 -21.69
C ILE A 75 2.47 15.65 -23.10
N GLY A 76 1.42 14.93 -23.54
CA GLY A 76 1.32 14.38 -24.89
C GLY A 76 1.11 15.39 -26.03
N VAL A 77 0.60 16.61 -25.76
CA VAL A 77 0.33 17.58 -26.85
C VAL A 77 1.59 18.35 -27.27
N MET A 78 2.54 18.59 -26.37
CA MET A 78 3.78 19.31 -26.67
C MET A 78 4.72 18.52 -27.62
N ALA A 79 4.69 17.19 -27.59
CA ALA A 79 5.52 16.36 -28.46
C ALA A 79 5.09 16.39 -29.94
N ALA A 80 3.78 16.52 -30.20
CA ALA A 80 3.24 16.58 -31.57
C ALA A 80 3.50 17.93 -32.25
N ALA A 81 3.48 19.04 -31.48
CA ALA A 81 3.78 20.37 -32.02
C ALA A 81 5.26 20.51 -32.42
N ALA A 82 6.18 19.91 -31.67
CA ALA A 82 7.60 19.94 -31.98
C ALA A 82 7.92 19.24 -33.31
N THR A 83 7.35 18.05 -33.57
CA THR A 83 7.59 17.31 -34.82
C THR A 83 7.00 18.00 -36.05
N ALA A 84 5.86 18.69 -35.91
CA ALA A 84 5.27 19.45 -37.02
C ALA A 84 6.10 20.69 -37.42
N LEU A 85 6.74 21.36 -36.46
CA LEU A 85 7.59 22.53 -36.71
C LEU A 85 8.94 22.16 -37.34
N PHE A 86 9.54 21.03 -36.97
CA PHE A 86 10.80 20.56 -37.55
C PHE A 86 10.64 19.92 -38.94
N ARG A 87 9.43 19.44 -39.30
CA ARG A 87 9.17 18.86 -40.63
C ARG A 87 8.95 19.91 -41.72
N LYS A 88 8.87 21.20 -41.36
CA LYS A 88 8.54 22.31 -42.28
C LYS A 88 9.72 23.22 -42.61
N LYS A 89 10.96 22.81 -42.29
CA LYS A 89 12.18 23.57 -42.60
C LYS A 89 13.06 22.83 -43.60
#